data_AF-A0AAE6G085-F1
#
_entry.id   AF-A0AAE6G085-F1
#
_cell.length_a   1.000
_cell.length_b   1.000
_cell.length_c   1.000
_cell.angle_alpha   90.00
_cell.angle_beta   90.00
_cell.angle_gamma   90.00
#
_symmetry.space_group_name_H-M   'P 1'
#
loop_
_entity.id
_entity.type
_entity.pdbx_description
1 polymer ?
#
loop_
_entity_poly.entity_id
_entity_poly.type
_entity_poly.pdbx_seq_one_letter_code
_entity_poly.pdbx_strand_id
1 'polypeptide(L)'
;MARVDEGGAPMSTAKASRIRVDPSALHAAPLTPPVSKSDAQRALVLGHLTGTWPLPSVQAEADEDLPADVRVLRQGIEALRLPPDAVRDIDCADGGAPFRILATQAAVTPSAQARFTGTPRLGERPHGPLFTSLREALGPAGLMLTEGSPWPVELRAPRDTSTIAPVFRVPGAQSSQYASSLLLGCAALYLRERRPWRVEIDGPLTSAGYLELTLTWLRRFGFDIQRSPSSYTVAGYVAPPAVPTLPGDWSSLGYLLLVAWKTGGTVVRANTDSAHPDDAIVRLIEQVGLRAVPTGAPFTLKVEGQLSGGLRASGEECPDLLPTLAALACVLPAPSTLTEVGILRVKESDRLEGIRTLVKAFGGTTELQGERLQIQPPRTPPSGFEMSSEGDHRLAMTAATLCVLSGTPLTLTGPECVEKSFPGFWRQLSGVGVRITDAR
;
A
#
# COMPACT_ATOMS: atom_id res chain seq x y z
N MET A 1 -33.50 -4.76 -43.40
CA MET A 1 -33.82 -3.46 -42.80
C MET A 1 -33.84 -3.64 -41.29
N ALA A 2 -32.70 -3.45 -40.63
CA ALA A 2 -32.55 -3.22 -39.19
C ALA A 2 -31.07 -2.87 -38.97
N ARG A 3 -30.82 -1.64 -38.52
CA ARG A 3 -29.50 -1.04 -38.37
C ARG A 3 -28.77 -1.65 -37.17
N VAL A 4 -27.48 -1.84 -37.36
CA VAL A 4 -26.50 -2.08 -36.30
C VAL A 4 -26.31 -0.73 -35.58
N ASP A 5 -26.63 -0.68 -34.29
CA ASP A 5 -26.28 0.45 -33.43
C ASP A 5 -24.80 0.30 -33.02
N GLU A 6 -23.92 0.95 -33.77
CA GLU A 6 -22.58 1.32 -33.31
C GLU A 6 -22.72 2.61 -32.48
N GLY A 7 -22.46 2.54 -31.18
CA GLY A 7 -22.69 3.70 -30.30
C GLY A 7 -22.23 3.55 -28.86
N GLY A 8 -21.07 2.93 -28.62
CA GLY A 8 -20.38 3.05 -27.33
C GLY A 8 -19.52 4.31 -27.32
N ALA A 9 -20.05 5.44 -26.85
CA ALA A 9 -19.26 6.65 -26.64
C ALA A 9 -18.10 6.36 -25.66
N PRO A 10 -16.87 6.86 -25.91
CA PRO A 10 -15.81 6.77 -24.92
C PRO A 10 -16.26 7.50 -23.65
N MET A 11 -16.10 6.84 -22.49
CA MET A 11 -16.28 7.49 -21.19
C MET A 11 -15.52 8.82 -21.21
N SER A 12 -16.26 9.91 -21.01
CA SER A 12 -15.70 11.23 -20.81
C SER A 12 -14.60 11.13 -19.74
N THR A 13 -13.36 11.39 -20.14
CA THR A 13 -12.27 11.62 -19.20
C THR A 13 -12.61 12.89 -18.46
N ALA A 14 -13.24 12.75 -17.29
CA ALA A 14 -13.42 13.86 -16.37
C ALA A 14 -12.06 14.53 -16.21
N LYS A 15 -11.98 15.82 -16.55
CA LYS A 15 -10.75 16.59 -16.47
C LYS A 15 -10.32 16.57 -15.00
N ALA A 16 -9.15 15.98 -14.72
CA ALA A 16 -8.66 15.85 -13.35
C ALA A 16 -8.71 17.20 -12.63
N SER A 17 -9.17 17.21 -11.39
CA SER A 17 -9.33 18.44 -10.62
C SER A 17 -7.96 19.08 -10.35
N ARG A 18 -7.92 20.39 -10.16
CA ARG A 18 -6.68 21.13 -9.91
C ARG A 18 -6.86 21.99 -8.67
N ILE A 19 -5.92 21.89 -7.73
CA ILE A 19 -5.93 22.66 -6.48
C ILE A 19 -4.65 23.47 -6.33
N ARG A 20 -4.75 24.58 -5.60
CA ARG A 20 -3.62 25.33 -5.05
C ARG A 20 -3.52 25.03 -3.55
N VAL A 21 -2.31 24.71 -3.11
CA VAL A 21 -1.95 24.37 -1.74
C VAL A 21 -0.99 25.47 -1.25
N ASP A 22 -1.39 26.23 -0.24
CA ASP A 22 -0.65 27.37 0.30
C ASP A 22 -0.30 27.14 1.79
N PRO A 23 1.00 26.98 2.12
CA PRO A 23 1.48 26.67 3.46
C PRO A 23 1.86 27.94 4.27
N SER A 24 1.31 29.12 3.95
CA SER A 24 1.70 30.38 4.61
C SER A 24 1.12 30.61 6.02
N ALA A 25 0.13 29.83 6.45
CA ALA A 25 -0.58 30.02 7.72
C ALA A 25 -0.41 28.82 8.69
N LEU A 26 0.74 28.15 8.63
CA LEU A 26 0.99 26.94 9.41
C LEU A 26 0.92 27.19 10.92
N HIS A 27 0.32 26.27 11.64
CA HIS A 27 0.28 26.24 13.10
C HIS A 27 0.33 24.81 13.63
N ALA A 28 0.74 24.66 14.88
CA ALA A 28 0.82 23.35 15.53
C ALA A 28 -0.58 22.78 15.78
N ALA A 29 -0.81 21.54 15.34
CA ALA A 29 -2.00 20.76 15.67
C ALA A 29 -1.66 19.25 15.74
N PRO A 30 -2.49 18.44 16.42
CA PRO A 30 -2.40 16.98 16.33
C PRO A 30 -2.84 16.48 14.94
N LEU A 31 -2.05 15.59 14.35
CA LEU A 31 -2.31 14.94 13.07
C LEU A 31 -2.64 13.47 13.30
N THR A 32 -3.65 12.98 12.57
CA THR A 32 -4.14 11.60 12.69
C THR A 32 -4.03 10.88 11.34
N PRO A 33 -3.24 9.80 11.24
CA PRO A 33 -3.23 8.95 10.05
C PRO A 33 -4.52 8.12 9.95
N PRO A 34 -4.85 7.59 8.76
CA PRO A 34 -5.89 6.57 8.67
C PRO A 34 -5.39 5.28 9.32
N VAL A 35 -6.29 4.31 9.51
CA VAL A 35 -5.86 2.95 9.83
C VAL A 35 -4.94 2.40 8.74
N SER A 36 -3.95 1.59 9.14
CA SER A 36 -3.01 1.02 8.17
C SER A 36 -3.74 0.18 7.13
N LYS A 37 -3.55 0.55 5.87
CA LYS A 37 -4.17 -0.11 4.72
C LYS A 37 -3.69 -1.55 4.61
N SER A 38 -2.39 -1.77 4.73
CA SER A 38 -1.74 -3.08 4.58
C SER A 38 -2.09 -4.01 5.74
N ASP A 39 -2.20 -3.48 6.95
CA ASP A 39 -2.65 -4.21 8.14
C ASP A 39 -4.12 -4.57 8.03
N ALA A 40 -4.99 -3.60 7.70
CA ALA A 40 -6.43 -3.80 7.57
C ALA A 40 -6.76 -4.88 6.53
N GLN A 41 -6.05 -4.90 5.41
CA GLN A 41 -6.25 -5.92 4.38
C GLN A 41 -5.98 -7.34 4.90
N ARG A 42 -4.88 -7.55 5.63
CA ARG A 42 -4.55 -8.85 6.24
C ARG A 42 -5.55 -9.22 7.32
N ALA A 43 -5.88 -8.26 8.19
CA ALA A 43 -6.80 -8.45 9.29
C ALA A 43 -8.23 -8.79 8.82
N LEU A 44 -8.70 -8.19 7.71
CA LEU A 44 -10.01 -8.49 7.13
C LEU A 44 -10.08 -9.94 6.62
N VAL A 45 -9.04 -10.41 5.92
CA VAL A 45 -8.97 -11.81 5.47
C VAL A 45 -8.97 -12.75 6.67
N LEU A 46 -8.08 -12.52 7.64
CA LEU A 46 -7.97 -13.39 8.81
C LEU A 46 -9.23 -13.33 9.69
N GLY A 47 -9.84 -12.16 9.85
CA GLY A 47 -11.12 -12.01 10.53
C GLY A 47 -12.24 -12.77 9.84
N HIS A 48 -12.29 -12.74 8.50
CA HIS A 48 -13.21 -13.58 7.74
C HIS A 48 -12.96 -15.08 7.95
N LEU A 49 -11.71 -15.54 7.84
CA LEU A 49 -11.35 -16.95 7.96
C LEU A 49 -11.58 -17.52 9.37
N THR A 50 -11.38 -16.71 10.41
CA THR A 50 -11.46 -17.12 11.82
C THR A 50 -12.83 -16.91 12.46
N GLY A 51 -13.81 -16.38 11.71
CA GLY A 51 -15.16 -16.12 12.23
C GLY A 51 -15.30 -14.79 13.00
N THR A 52 -14.29 -13.92 12.97
CA THR A 52 -14.28 -12.60 13.61
C THR A 52 -14.82 -11.51 12.68
N TRP A 53 -15.82 -11.85 11.84
CA TRP A 53 -16.39 -10.93 10.86
C TRP A 53 -17.77 -10.45 11.29
N PRO A 54 -18.09 -9.15 11.15
CA PRO A 54 -17.21 -8.06 10.69
C PRO A 54 -16.12 -7.70 11.72
N LEU A 55 -14.98 -7.20 11.24
CA LEU A 55 -13.82 -6.90 12.10
C LEU A 55 -14.07 -5.61 12.91
N PRO A 56 -14.10 -5.64 14.26
CA PRO A 56 -14.50 -4.48 15.07
C PRO A 56 -13.65 -3.22 14.85
N SER A 57 -12.34 -3.38 14.65
CA SER A 57 -11.41 -2.26 14.42
C SER A 57 -11.64 -1.53 13.09
N VAL A 58 -12.18 -2.22 12.07
CA VAL A 58 -12.58 -1.59 10.81
C VAL A 58 -13.97 -0.96 10.94
N GLN A 59 -14.88 -1.59 11.70
CA GLN A 59 -16.22 -1.04 11.93
C GLN A 59 -16.22 0.22 12.79
N ALA A 60 -15.21 0.41 13.62
CA ALA A 60 -15.05 1.59 14.46
C ALA A 60 -14.64 2.84 13.67
N GLU A 61 -14.13 2.69 12.44
CA GLU A 61 -13.75 3.81 11.58
C GLU A 61 -14.93 4.22 10.69
N ALA A 62 -15.08 5.53 10.46
CA ALA A 62 -16.06 6.04 9.50
C ALA A 62 -15.70 5.57 8.08
N ASP A 63 -16.69 5.20 7.28
CA ASP A 63 -16.44 4.62 5.95
C ASP A 63 -15.71 5.59 5.00
N GLU A 64 -15.94 6.90 5.16
CA GLU A 64 -15.25 7.96 4.42
C GLU A 64 -13.78 8.11 4.79
N ASP A 65 -13.39 7.72 6.01
CA ASP A 65 -12.00 7.79 6.49
C ASP A 65 -11.23 6.47 6.21
N LEU A 66 -11.93 5.42 5.79
CA LEU A 66 -11.31 4.15 5.40
C LEU A 66 -10.64 4.25 4.02
N PRO A 67 -9.37 3.82 3.89
CA PRO A 67 -8.70 3.72 2.60
C PRO A 67 -9.55 2.99 1.57
N ALA A 68 -9.65 3.51 0.34
CA ALA A 68 -10.49 2.89 -0.70
C ALA A 68 -10.12 1.42 -0.96
N ASP A 69 -8.82 1.10 -0.93
CA ASP A 69 -8.28 -0.26 -1.04
C ASP A 69 -8.79 -1.21 0.07
N VAL A 70 -9.08 -0.71 1.27
CA VAL A 70 -9.67 -1.49 2.37
C VAL A 70 -11.15 -1.74 2.10
N ARG A 71 -11.87 -0.74 1.58
CA ARG A 71 -13.28 -0.86 1.17
C ARG A 71 -13.43 -1.88 0.03
N VAL A 72 -12.57 -1.82 -0.99
CA VAL A 72 -12.52 -2.79 -2.11
C VAL A 72 -12.30 -4.21 -1.58
N LEU A 73 -11.32 -4.41 -0.70
CA LEU A 73 -11.09 -5.74 -0.13
C LEU A 73 -12.29 -6.22 0.69
N ARG A 74 -12.88 -5.36 1.53
CA ARG A 74 -14.06 -5.70 2.34
C ARG A 74 -15.21 -6.19 1.46
N GLN A 75 -15.54 -5.45 0.40
CA GLN A 75 -16.56 -5.82 -0.58
C GLN A 75 -16.24 -7.13 -1.31
N GLY A 76 -14.98 -7.32 -1.72
CA GLY A 76 -14.55 -8.57 -2.35
C GLY A 76 -14.68 -9.79 -1.43
N ILE A 77 -14.34 -9.66 -0.15
CA ILE A 77 -14.54 -10.73 0.85
C ILE A 77 -16.04 -10.99 1.08
N GLU A 78 -16.88 -9.96 1.12
CA GLU A 78 -18.34 -10.11 1.20
C GLU A 78 -18.89 -10.89 -0.01
N ALA A 79 -18.42 -10.60 -1.22
CA ALA A 79 -18.76 -11.35 -2.42
C ALA A 79 -18.33 -12.83 -2.31
N LEU A 80 -17.15 -13.12 -1.74
CA LEU A 80 -16.69 -14.49 -1.51
C LEU A 80 -17.56 -15.29 -0.52
N ARG A 81 -18.31 -14.62 0.37
CA ARG A 81 -19.25 -15.26 1.30
C ARG A 81 -20.59 -15.68 0.66
N LEU A 82 -20.84 -15.30 -0.60
CA LEU A 82 -22.02 -15.76 -1.34
C LEU A 82 -22.03 -17.29 -1.52
N PRO A 83 -23.19 -17.92 -1.75
CA PRO A 83 -23.29 -19.36 -1.99
C PRO A 83 -22.35 -19.86 -3.12
N PRO A 84 -21.90 -21.12 -3.10
CA PRO A 84 -20.90 -21.65 -4.04
C PRO A 84 -21.26 -21.46 -5.52
N ASP A 85 -22.54 -21.57 -5.87
CA ASP A 85 -23.01 -21.56 -7.26
C ASP A 85 -23.12 -20.16 -7.89
N ALA A 86 -22.94 -19.09 -7.11
CA ALA A 86 -22.98 -17.73 -7.62
C ALA A 86 -21.64 -17.34 -8.29
N VAL A 87 -21.70 -16.79 -9.50
CA VAL A 87 -20.58 -16.04 -10.08
C VAL A 87 -20.45 -14.73 -9.34
N ARG A 88 -19.25 -14.45 -8.82
CA ARG A 88 -18.96 -13.27 -8.01
C ARG A 88 -18.25 -12.23 -8.87
N ASP A 89 -18.94 -11.14 -9.15
CA ASP A 89 -18.34 -10.01 -9.85
C ASP A 89 -17.64 -9.10 -8.84
N ILE A 90 -16.33 -8.93 -9.00
CA ILE A 90 -15.48 -8.20 -8.05
C ILE A 90 -14.69 -7.15 -8.82
N ASP A 91 -15.09 -5.88 -8.65
CA ASP A 91 -14.30 -4.75 -9.13
C ASP A 91 -13.18 -4.43 -8.14
N CYS A 92 -11.94 -4.64 -8.56
CA CYS A 92 -10.75 -4.36 -7.76
C CYS A 92 -10.30 -2.90 -7.86
N ALA A 93 -11.02 -2.06 -8.62
CA ALA A 93 -10.63 -0.69 -8.94
C ALA A 93 -9.17 -0.67 -9.44
N ASP A 94 -8.28 0.08 -8.77
CA ASP A 94 -6.85 0.13 -9.06
C ASP A 94 -5.99 -0.59 -7.98
N GLY A 95 -6.63 -1.39 -7.13
CA GLY A 95 -6.07 -2.03 -5.94
C GLY A 95 -5.25 -3.28 -6.25
N GLY A 96 -3.93 -3.12 -6.36
CA GLY A 96 -3.00 -4.24 -6.61
C GLY A 96 -2.94 -5.29 -5.51
N ALA A 97 -2.98 -4.89 -4.24
CA ALA A 97 -3.01 -5.84 -3.12
C ALA A 97 -4.41 -6.48 -2.95
N PRO A 98 -5.52 -5.73 -2.98
CA PRO A 98 -6.87 -6.31 -2.98
C PRO A 98 -7.05 -7.38 -4.05
N PHE A 99 -6.70 -7.10 -5.31
CA PHE A 99 -6.84 -8.06 -6.40
C PHE A 99 -6.12 -9.38 -6.12
N ARG A 100 -4.83 -9.33 -5.75
CA ARG A 100 -4.00 -10.52 -5.53
C ARG A 100 -4.52 -11.37 -4.37
N ILE A 101 -4.86 -10.70 -3.26
CA ILE A 101 -5.47 -11.32 -2.08
C ILE A 101 -6.78 -12.01 -2.46
N LEU A 102 -7.71 -11.29 -3.11
CA LEU A 102 -9.03 -11.82 -3.46
C LEU A 102 -8.94 -12.95 -4.48
N ALA A 103 -8.06 -12.85 -5.49
CA ALA A 103 -7.82 -13.92 -6.44
C ALA A 103 -7.34 -15.20 -5.75
N THR A 104 -6.43 -15.07 -4.78
CA THR A 104 -5.96 -16.22 -3.99
C THR A 104 -7.06 -16.77 -3.09
N GLN A 105 -7.78 -15.91 -2.36
CA GLN A 105 -8.88 -16.33 -1.50
C GLN A 105 -9.99 -17.02 -2.30
N ALA A 106 -10.32 -16.52 -3.48
CA ALA A 106 -11.23 -17.18 -4.41
C ALA A 106 -10.68 -18.55 -4.82
N ALA A 107 -9.41 -18.64 -5.24
CA ALA A 107 -8.78 -19.89 -5.67
C ALA A 107 -8.82 -21.00 -4.63
N VAL A 108 -8.72 -20.64 -3.34
CA VAL A 108 -8.73 -21.61 -2.23
C VAL A 108 -10.11 -21.81 -1.61
N THR A 109 -11.15 -21.10 -2.05
CA THR A 109 -12.52 -21.26 -1.54
C THR A 109 -13.25 -22.34 -2.34
N PRO A 110 -13.77 -23.42 -1.71
CA PRO A 110 -14.36 -24.54 -2.44
C PRO A 110 -15.43 -24.11 -3.43
N SER A 111 -15.26 -24.51 -4.69
CA SER A 111 -16.23 -24.25 -5.76
C SER A 111 -16.53 -22.75 -6.02
N ALA A 112 -15.73 -21.83 -5.49
CA ALA A 112 -15.91 -20.42 -5.76
C ALA A 112 -15.74 -20.10 -7.25
N GLN A 113 -16.63 -19.25 -7.75
CA GLN A 113 -16.59 -18.70 -9.10
C GLN A 113 -16.48 -17.18 -8.97
N ALA A 114 -15.43 -16.60 -9.54
CA ALA A 114 -15.16 -15.17 -9.44
C ALA A 114 -14.73 -14.59 -10.80
N ARG A 115 -15.23 -13.39 -11.10
CA ARG A 115 -14.86 -12.56 -12.24
C ARG A 115 -14.32 -11.24 -11.71
N PHE A 116 -13.02 -11.02 -11.89
CA PHE A 116 -12.33 -9.84 -11.42
C PHE A 116 -12.18 -8.81 -12.54
N THR A 117 -12.49 -7.56 -12.24
CA THR A 117 -12.24 -6.40 -13.11
C THR A 117 -11.43 -5.34 -12.38
N GLY A 118 -10.94 -4.34 -13.10
CA GLY A 118 -10.27 -3.18 -12.53
C GLY A 118 -9.85 -2.17 -13.60
N THR A 119 -8.99 -1.24 -13.22
CA THR A 119 -8.44 -0.25 -14.17
C THR A 119 -7.46 -0.90 -15.17
N PRO A 120 -7.28 -0.33 -16.38
CA PRO A 120 -6.28 -0.84 -17.32
C PRO A 120 -4.87 -0.91 -16.72
N ARG A 121 -4.47 0.12 -15.97
CA ARG A 121 -3.18 0.18 -15.26
C ARG A 121 -3.00 -0.97 -14.27
N LEU A 122 -4.07 -1.38 -13.57
CA LEU A 122 -3.99 -2.55 -12.68
C LEU A 122 -3.72 -3.83 -13.48
N GLY A 123 -4.29 -3.98 -14.68
CA GLY A 123 -4.04 -5.14 -15.56
C GLY A 123 -2.65 -5.18 -16.17
N GLU A 124 -2.01 -4.02 -16.37
CA GLU A 124 -0.60 -3.92 -16.82
C GLU A 124 0.42 -4.29 -15.75
N ARG A 125 0.02 -4.28 -14.46
CA ARG A 125 0.91 -4.64 -13.36
C ARG A 125 1.22 -6.15 -13.43
N PRO A 126 2.41 -6.57 -12.96
CA PRO A 126 2.75 -7.99 -12.96
C PRO A 126 1.80 -8.75 -12.03
N HIS A 127 1.20 -9.83 -12.57
CA HIS A 127 0.41 -10.82 -11.81
C HIS A 127 0.77 -12.28 -12.18
N GLY A 128 1.48 -12.47 -13.30
CA GLY A 128 1.86 -13.78 -13.82
C GLY A 128 2.44 -14.75 -12.77
N PRO A 129 3.41 -14.34 -11.93
CA PRO A 129 3.94 -15.23 -10.90
C PRO A 129 2.89 -15.78 -9.92
N LEU A 130 1.88 -14.97 -9.56
CA LEU A 130 0.78 -15.44 -8.72
C LEU A 130 -0.09 -16.46 -9.46
N PHE A 131 -0.46 -16.18 -10.71
CA PHE A 131 -1.30 -17.08 -11.49
C PHE A 131 -0.61 -18.41 -11.79
N THR A 132 0.69 -18.37 -12.12
CA THR A 132 1.51 -19.59 -12.26
C THR A 132 1.50 -20.40 -10.97
N SER A 133 1.75 -19.77 -9.82
CA SER A 133 1.72 -20.44 -8.50
C SER A 133 0.38 -21.12 -8.22
N LEU A 134 -0.73 -20.42 -8.48
CA LEU A 134 -2.08 -20.95 -8.28
C LEU A 134 -2.38 -22.12 -9.23
N ARG A 135 -2.02 -22.00 -10.52
CA ARG A 135 -2.22 -23.05 -11.53
C ARG A 135 -1.40 -24.30 -11.21
N GLU A 136 -0.13 -24.15 -10.87
CA GLU A 136 0.74 -25.28 -10.55
C GLU A 136 0.27 -26.02 -9.30
N ALA A 137 -0.11 -25.29 -8.25
CA ALA A 137 -0.55 -25.89 -7.00
C ALA A 137 -1.96 -26.50 -7.12
N LEU A 138 -2.94 -25.74 -7.62
CA LEU A 138 -4.37 -26.08 -7.55
C LEU A 138 -4.96 -26.59 -8.87
N GLY A 139 -4.26 -26.42 -9.99
CA GLY A 139 -4.67 -26.95 -11.30
C GLY A 139 -4.89 -28.47 -11.31
N PRO A 140 -4.03 -29.29 -10.68
CA PRO A 140 -4.28 -30.73 -10.54
C PRO A 140 -5.57 -31.09 -9.79
N ALA A 141 -6.09 -30.17 -8.96
CA ALA A 141 -7.38 -30.31 -8.27
C ALA A 141 -8.57 -29.73 -9.07
N GLY A 142 -8.33 -29.15 -10.24
CA GLY A 142 -9.36 -28.59 -11.13
C GLY A 142 -9.52 -27.07 -11.07
N LEU A 143 -8.52 -26.31 -10.59
CA LEU A 143 -8.54 -24.85 -10.74
C LEU A 143 -8.57 -24.47 -12.23
N MET A 144 -9.54 -23.64 -12.62
CA MET A 144 -9.54 -22.94 -13.91
C MET A 144 -9.30 -21.46 -13.69
N LEU A 145 -8.29 -20.90 -14.37
CA LEU A 145 -7.92 -19.48 -14.28
C LEU A 145 -7.63 -18.93 -15.68
N THR A 146 -8.50 -18.04 -16.15
CA THR A 146 -8.44 -17.40 -17.46
C THR A 146 -8.08 -15.92 -17.31
N GLU A 147 -7.07 -15.47 -18.04
CA GLU A 147 -6.62 -14.08 -18.05
C GLU A 147 -7.19 -13.37 -19.29
N GLY A 148 -8.04 -12.36 -19.08
CA GLY A 148 -8.44 -11.41 -20.13
C GLY A 148 -7.37 -10.34 -20.37
N SER A 149 -7.55 -9.53 -21.41
CA SER A 149 -6.62 -8.46 -21.77
C SER A 149 -7.34 -7.11 -21.80
N PRO A 150 -7.17 -6.22 -20.80
CA PRO A 150 -6.53 -6.42 -19.48
C PRO A 150 -7.41 -7.17 -18.47
N TRP A 151 -8.70 -7.32 -18.78
CA TRP A 151 -9.77 -7.87 -17.93
C TRP A 151 -10.81 -8.60 -18.79
N PRO A 152 -11.73 -9.38 -18.21
CA PRO A 152 -11.73 -9.85 -16.83
C PRO A 152 -10.69 -10.95 -16.57
N VAL A 153 -10.29 -11.12 -15.31
CA VAL A 153 -9.67 -12.37 -14.86
C VAL A 153 -10.77 -13.26 -14.28
N GLU A 154 -10.94 -14.44 -14.84
CA GLU A 154 -11.98 -15.39 -14.43
C GLU A 154 -11.37 -16.58 -13.71
N LEU A 155 -11.98 -16.97 -12.59
CA LEU A 155 -11.51 -18.04 -11.74
C LEU A 155 -12.66 -18.97 -11.35
N ARG A 156 -12.41 -20.28 -11.46
CA ARG A 156 -13.26 -21.34 -10.87
C ARG A 156 -12.39 -22.23 -10.00
N ALA A 157 -12.64 -22.20 -8.70
CA ALA A 157 -11.87 -22.92 -7.70
C ALA A 157 -12.22 -24.41 -7.65
N PRO A 158 -11.24 -25.26 -7.30
CA PRO A 158 -11.49 -26.69 -7.07
C PRO A 158 -12.48 -26.90 -5.92
N ARG A 159 -13.22 -28.02 -5.95
CA ARG A 159 -14.11 -28.42 -4.85
C ARG A 159 -13.32 -28.99 -3.67
N ASP A 160 -12.26 -29.73 -3.97
CA ASP A 160 -11.42 -30.43 -2.99
C ASP A 160 -9.96 -30.34 -3.41
N THR A 161 -9.10 -30.00 -2.45
CA THR A 161 -7.64 -29.90 -2.62
C THR A 161 -6.89 -30.79 -1.63
N SER A 162 -7.59 -31.71 -0.95
CA SER A 162 -7.00 -32.58 0.06
C SER A 162 -5.95 -33.55 -0.50
N THR A 163 -6.03 -33.90 -1.79
CA THR A 163 -5.17 -34.89 -2.46
C THR A 163 -3.93 -34.30 -3.12
N ILE A 164 -3.84 -32.98 -3.27
CA ILE A 164 -2.69 -32.32 -3.90
C ILE A 164 -1.60 -31.98 -2.87
N ALA A 165 -0.37 -31.76 -3.36
CA ALA A 165 0.73 -31.31 -2.52
C ALA A 165 0.40 -29.94 -1.89
N PRO A 166 0.57 -29.76 -0.56
CA PRO A 166 0.17 -28.53 0.14
C PRO A 166 1.24 -27.45 0.04
N VAL A 167 1.58 -27.05 -1.19
CA VAL A 167 2.69 -26.13 -1.47
C VAL A 167 2.36 -25.17 -2.60
N PHE A 168 2.60 -23.89 -2.34
CA PHE A 168 2.72 -22.87 -3.37
C PHE A 168 4.18 -22.49 -3.58
N ARG A 169 4.55 -22.16 -4.82
CA ARG A 169 5.91 -21.71 -5.18
C ARG A 169 5.85 -20.35 -5.83
N VAL A 170 6.80 -19.47 -5.50
CA VAL A 170 6.86 -18.14 -6.08
C VAL A 170 8.31 -17.67 -6.19
N PRO A 171 8.73 -17.02 -7.29
CA PRO A 171 10.04 -16.38 -7.36
C PRO A 171 10.18 -15.33 -6.25
N GLY A 172 11.39 -15.09 -5.73
CA GLY A 172 11.65 -14.10 -4.66
C GLY A 172 11.64 -12.64 -5.13
N ALA A 173 11.92 -12.39 -6.41
CA ALA A 173 11.89 -11.06 -7.01
C ALA A 173 10.44 -10.56 -7.20
N GLN A 174 10.15 -9.33 -6.74
CA GLN A 174 8.82 -8.68 -6.79
C GLN A 174 7.70 -9.49 -6.10
N SER A 175 8.06 -10.30 -5.11
CA SER A 175 7.23 -11.42 -4.65
C SER A 175 6.44 -11.19 -3.38
N SER A 176 6.76 -10.15 -2.60
CA SER A 176 6.23 -10.01 -1.24
C SER A 176 4.70 -9.96 -1.20
N GLN A 177 4.05 -9.36 -2.19
CA GLN A 177 2.58 -9.35 -2.30
C GLN A 177 2.02 -10.72 -2.71
N TYR A 178 2.69 -11.45 -3.60
CA TYR A 178 2.27 -12.80 -3.99
C TYR A 178 2.45 -13.78 -2.84
N ALA A 179 3.65 -13.84 -2.24
CA ALA A 179 3.95 -14.68 -1.08
C ALA A 179 3.02 -14.38 0.10
N SER A 180 2.74 -13.09 0.36
CA SER A 180 1.78 -12.69 1.39
C SER A 180 0.37 -13.21 1.09
N SER A 181 -0.09 -13.03 -0.15
CA SER A 181 -1.41 -13.51 -0.58
C SER A 181 -1.54 -15.03 -0.46
N LEU A 182 -0.52 -15.75 -0.93
CA LEU A 182 -0.43 -17.21 -0.86
C LEU A 182 -0.40 -17.71 0.58
N LEU A 183 0.30 -17.04 1.50
CA LEU A 183 0.30 -17.38 2.93
C LEU A 183 -1.08 -17.18 3.58
N LEU A 184 -1.79 -16.12 3.23
CA LEU A 184 -3.19 -15.95 3.65
C LEU A 184 -4.08 -17.06 3.05
N GLY A 185 -3.77 -17.54 1.85
CA GLY A 185 -4.38 -18.73 1.26
C GLY A 185 -4.07 -20.01 2.04
N CYS A 186 -2.81 -20.22 2.44
CA CYS A 186 -2.40 -21.33 3.29
C CYS A 186 -3.16 -21.35 4.63
N ALA A 187 -3.45 -20.18 5.21
CA ALA A 187 -4.27 -20.08 6.42
C ALA A 187 -5.70 -20.59 6.20
N ALA A 188 -6.34 -20.22 5.09
CA ALA A 188 -7.67 -20.72 4.72
C ALA A 188 -7.67 -22.25 4.52
N LEU A 189 -6.67 -22.75 3.77
CA LEU A 189 -6.50 -24.17 3.49
C LEU A 189 -6.23 -24.98 4.77
N TYR A 190 -5.38 -24.46 5.66
CA TYR A 190 -5.09 -25.09 6.95
C TYR A 190 -6.36 -25.22 7.82
N LEU A 191 -7.15 -24.15 7.95
CA LEU A 191 -8.38 -24.18 8.76
C LEU A 191 -9.39 -25.22 8.24
N ARG A 192 -9.47 -25.40 6.93
CA ARG A 192 -10.37 -26.37 6.29
C ARG A 192 -9.83 -27.80 6.37
N GLU A 193 -8.58 -28.01 6.02
CA GLU A 193 -8.02 -29.35 5.80
C GLU A 193 -7.27 -29.90 7.01
N ARG A 194 -6.94 -29.05 7.99
CA ARG A 194 -6.17 -29.41 9.19
C ARG A 194 -4.83 -30.07 8.89
N ARG A 195 -4.21 -29.71 7.76
CA ARG A 195 -2.86 -30.12 7.37
C ARG A 195 -1.99 -28.89 7.06
N PRO A 196 -0.67 -28.96 7.32
CA PRO A 196 0.22 -27.84 7.04
C PRO A 196 0.27 -27.48 5.55
N TRP A 197 0.25 -26.19 5.26
CA TRP A 197 0.43 -25.63 3.91
C TRP A 197 1.59 -24.64 3.91
N ARG A 198 2.41 -24.66 2.86
CA ARG A 198 3.62 -23.84 2.79
C ARG A 198 3.75 -23.03 1.51
N VAL A 199 4.45 -21.91 1.62
CA VAL A 199 4.92 -21.11 0.49
C VAL A 199 6.44 -21.27 0.41
N GLU A 200 6.93 -21.78 -0.71
CA GLU A 200 8.35 -21.81 -1.05
C GLU A 200 8.70 -20.58 -1.90
N ILE A 201 9.84 -19.95 -1.58
CA ILE A 201 10.35 -18.76 -2.27
C ILE A 201 11.61 -19.14 -3.03
N ASP A 202 11.57 -18.98 -4.35
CA ASP A 202 12.70 -19.31 -5.23
C ASP A 202 13.63 -18.10 -5.37
N GLY A 203 14.82 -18.17 -4.77
CA GLY A 203 15.83 -17.11 -4.80
C GLY A 203 15.64 -16.04 -3.70
N PRO A 204 16.36 -14.90 -3.79
CA PRO A 204 16.36 -13.88 -2.74
C PRO A 204 15.00 -13.16 -2.67
N LEU A 205 14.50 -12.98 -1.44
CA LEU A 205 13.26 -12.27 -1.19
C LEU A 205 13.46 -10.76 -1.26
N THR A 206 12.75 -10.11 -2.19
CA THR A 206 12.67 -8.64 -2.25
C THR A 206 11.52 -8.11 -1.39
N SER A 207 11.72 -6.97 -0.73
CA SER A 207 10.72 -6.33 0.15
C SER A 207 10.21 -7.24 1.27
N ALA A 208 11.14 -7.89 1.99
CA ALA A 208 10.85 -8.83 3.07
C ALA A 208 9.90 -8.27 4.14
N GLY A 209 9.92 -6.95 4.38
CA GLY A 209 9.08 -6.29 5.38
C GLY A 209 7.57 -6.51 5.21
N TYR A 210 7.04 -6.55 3.98
CA TYR A 210 5.61 -6.80 3.77
C TYR A 210 5.22 -8.28 3.96
N LEU A 211 6.15 -9.20 3.72
CA LEU A 211 5.95 -10.61 4.07
C LEU A 211 5.97 -10.78 5.59
N GLU A 212 6.93 -10.15 6.27
CA GLU A 212 7.01 -10.12 7.73
C GLU A 212 5.75 -9.54 8.38
N LEU A 213 5.14 -8.51 7.78
CA LEU A 213 3.85 -7.98 8.20
C LEU A 213 2.74 -9.06 8.12
N THR A 214 2.71 -9.85 7.05
CA THR A 214 1.77 -10.98 6.90
C THR A 214 1.98 -12.03 7.99
N LEU A 215 3.24 -12.40 8.24
CA LEU A 215 3.60 -13.36 9.28
C LEU A 215 3.22 -12.86 10.67
N THR A 216 3.38 -11.55 10.92
CA THR A 216 2.95 -10.89 12.16
C THR A 216 1.44 -10.99 12.34
N TRP A 217 0.66 -10.66 11.30
CA TRP A 217 -0.80 -10.75 11.36
C TRP A 217 -1.31 -12.18 11.53
N LEU A 218 -0.71 -13.16 10.85
CA LEU A 218 -1.01 -14.57 11.05
C LEU A 218 -0.83 -14.98 12.51
N ARG A 219 0.32 -14.63 13.12
CA ARG A 219 0.58 -14.93 14.54
C ARG A 219 -0.37 -14.20 15.48
N ARG A 220 -0.69 -12.92 15.22
CA ARG A 220 -1.65 -12.15 16.03
C ARG A 220 -3.05 -12.77 15.99
N PHE A 221 -3.43 -13.38 14.88
CA PHE A 221 -4.66 -14.17 14.75
C PHE A 221 -4.51 -15.62 15.23
N GLY A 222 -3.38 -15.99 15.84
CA GLY A 222 -3.23 -17.29 16.49
C GLY A 222 -2.73 -18.43 15.60
N PHE A 223 -2.27 -18.14 14.38
CA PHE A 223 -1.63 -19.14 13.52
C PHE A 223 -0.19 -19.41 13.96
N ASP A 224 0.19 -20.69 13.98
CA ASP A 224 1.59 -21.11 14.12
C ASP A 224 2.25 -21.14 12.75
N ILE A 225 3.37 -20.41 12.63
CA ILE A 225 4.12 -20.28 11.38
C ILE A 225 5.55 -20.75 11.58
N GLN A 226 5.89 -21.86 10.93
CA GLN A 226 7.24 -22.41 10.91
C GLN A 226 8.03 -21.76 9.77
N ARG A 227 9.27 -21.36 10.07
CA ARG A 227 10.19 -20.72 9.12
C ARG A 227 11.34 -21.65 8.77
N SER A 228 11.64 -21.72 7.49
CA SER A 228 12.83 -22.35 6.91
C SER A 228 13.53 -21.35 5.97
N PRO A 229 14.80 -21.56 5.57
CA PRO A 229 15.56 -20.58 4.79
C PRO A 229 14.87 -20.03 3.53
N SER A 230 14.05 -20.86 2.88
CA SER A 230 13.31 -20.49 1.65
C SER A 230 11.82 -20.85 1.73
N SER A 231 11.26 -21.08 2.92
CA SER A 231 9.82 -21.38 3.02
C SER A 231 9.18 -20.99 4.34
N TYR A 232 7.87 -20.76 4.27
CA TYR A 232 7.02 -20.40 5.38
C TYR A 232 5.82 -21.34 5.40
N THR A 233 5.61 -22.02 6.53
CA THR A 233 4.58 -23.07 6.67
C THR A 233 3.57 -22.66 7.73
N VAL A 234 2.29 -22.61 7.36
CA VAL A 234 1.17 -22.53 8.31
C VAL A 234 0.94 -23.94 8.87
N ALA A 235 1.27 -24.15 10.14
CA ALA A 235 1.29 -25.48 10.77
C ALA A 235 0.25 -25.67 11.88
N GLY A 236 -0.27 -24.58 12.42
CA GLY A 236 -1.14 -24.57 13.61
C GLY A 236 -2.13 -23.41 13.60
N TYR A 237 -3.20 -23.55 14.37
CA TYR A 237 -4.09 -22.44 14.72
C TYR A 237 -4.66 -22.65 16.12
N VAL A 238 -4.50 -21.64 16.98
CA VAL A 238 -5.15 -21.53 18.28
C VAL A 238 -5.74 -20.12 18.36
N ALA A 239 -7.05 -20.01 18.50
CA ALA A 239 -7.72 -18.71 18.53
C ALA A 239 -7.09 -17.79 19.60
N PRO A 240 -6.76 -16.53 19.27
CA PRO A 240 -6.18 -15.59 20.22
C PRO A 240 -7.22 -15.21 21.29
N PRO A 241 -6.78 -14.80 22.49
CA PRO A 241 -7.69 -14.42 23.57
C PRO A 241 -8.51 -13.17 23.25
N ALA A 242 -8.05 -12.33 22.33
CA ALA A 242 -8.73 -11.13 21.89
C ALA A 242 -8.45 -10.85 20.40
N VAL A 243 -9.38 -10.13 19.76
CA VAL A 243 -9.23 -9.68 18.38
C VAL A 243 -8.13 -8.62 18.29
N PRO A 244 -7.12 -8.78 17.42
CA PRO A 244 -6.06 -7.79 17.30
C PRO A 244 -6.56 -6.45 16.75
N THR A 245 -6.10 -5.33 17.33
CA THR A 245 -6.42 -3.97 16.88
C THR A 245 -5.55 -3.52 15.70
N LEU A 246 -6.07 -2.58 14.89
CA LEU A 246 -5.35 -2.01 13.76
C LEU A 246 -4.47 -0.81 14.20
N PRO A 247 -3.21 -0.73 13.74
CA PRO A 247 -2.36 0.44 13.96
C PRO A 247 -2.69 1.57 12.98
N GLY A 248 -2.11 2.75 13.20
CA GLY A 248 -2.05 3.80 12.19
C GLY A 248 -1.16 3.41 11.01
N ASP A 249 -1.43 3.96 9.84
CA ASP A 249 -0.68 3.68 8.61
C ASP A 249 0.72 4.31 8.63
N TRP A 250 1.78 3.50 8.75
CA TRP A 250 3.17 3.99 8.81
C TRP A 250 3.65 4.68 7.54
N SER A 251 3.18 4.20 6.39
CA SER A 251 3.34 4.89 5.09
C SER A 251 2.84 6.34 5.17
N SER A 252 1.64 6.54 5.75
CA SER A 252 1.01 7.85 5.91
C SER A 252 1.61 8.68 7.05
N LEU A 253 1.98 8.02 8.16
CA LEU A 253 2.72 8.62 9.27
C LEU A 253 4.04 9.24 8.79
N GLY A 254 4.69 8.67 7.77
CA GLY A 254 5.87 9.27 7.15
C GLY A 254 5.64 10.70 6.69
N TYR A 255 4.50 11.00 6.05
CA TYR A 255 4.13 12.37 5.68
C TYR A 255 3.85 13.22 6.92
N LEU A 256 3.02 12.71 7.83
CA LEU A 256 2.53 13.47 8.98
C LEU A 256 3.64 13.79 9.99
N LEU A 257 4.63 12.92 10.17
CA LEU A 257 5.79 13.17 11.04
C LEU A 257 6.62 14.35 10.53
N LEU A 258 6.81 14.45 9.21
CA LEU A 258 7.52 15.56 8.59
C LEU A 258 6.70 16.87 8.63
N VAL A 259 5.38 16.78 8.43
CA VAL A 259 4.47 17.93 8.61
C VAL A 259 4.44 18.39 10.07
N ALA A 260 4.38 17.47 11.03
CA ALA A 260 4.41 17.76 12.46
C ALA A 260 5.72 18.43 12.87
N TRP A 261 6.86 17.96 12.37
CA TRP A 261 8.15 18.62 12.57
C TRP A 261 8.11 20.08 12.14
N LYS A 262 7.62 20.35 10.91
CA LYS A 262 7.59 21.71 10.36
C LYS A 262 6.62 22.64 11.09
N THR A 263 5.51 22.11 11.55
CA THR A 263 4.42 22.88 12.20
C THR A 263 4.58 22.99 13.71
N GLY A 264 5.46 22.19 14.32
CA GLY A 264 5.55 22.02 15.78
C GLY A 264 4.41 21.19 16.38
N GLY A 265 3.66 20.45 15.55
CA GLY A 265 2.54 19.60 15.93
C GLY A 265 2.95 18.24 16.49
N THR A 266 1.96 17.33 16.59
CA THR A 266 2.15 15.95 17.05
C THR A 266 1.42 14.99 16.11
N VAL A 267 1.78 13.71 16.15
CA VAL A 267 1.13 12.66 15.36
C VAL A 267 0.70 11.53 16.27
N VAL A 268 -0.59 11.16 16.20
CA VAL A 268 -1.17 10.06 16.98
C VAL A 268 -1.14 8.75 16.19
N ARG A 269 -1.51 7.63 16.83
CA ARG A 269 -1.55 6.27 16.25
C ARG A 269 -0.19 5.76 15.72
N ALA A 270 0.91 6.35 16.18
CA ALA A 270 2.27 5.98 15.84
C ALA A 270 2.79 4.88 16.79
N ASN A 271 2.28 3.66 16.62
CA ASN A 271 2.75 2.52 17.39
C ASN A 271 4.05 1.97 16.79
N THR A 272 5.18 2.26 17.44
CA THR A 272 6.52 1.81 17.03
C THR A 272 6.75 0.31 17.21
N ASP A 273 5.84 -0.39 17.91
CA ASP A 273 5.91 -1.84 18.09
C ASP A 273 5.13 -2.62 17.01
N SER A 274 4.58 -1.94 16.00
CA SER A 274 3.74 -2.58 14.98
C SER A 274 4.50 -3.45 13.97
N ALA A 275 5.85 -3.42 13.99
CA ALA A 275 6.73 -4.12 13.06
C ALA A 275 6.41 -3.84 11.59
N HIS A 276 5.90 -2.64 11.29
CA HIS A 276 5.56 -2.25 9.93
C HIS A 276 6.84 -1.72 9.27
N PRO A 277 7.22 -2.16 8.06
CA PRO A 277 8.51 -1.78 7.46
C PRO A 277 8.74 -0.26 7.33
N ASP A 278 7.66 0.49 7.13
CA ASP A 278 7.71 1.95 7.03
C ASP A 278 7.89 2.67 8.40
N ASP A 279 7.98 1.96 9.53
CA ASP A 279 8.47 2.54 10.79
C ASP A 279 9.95 2.96 10.71
N ALA A 280 10.67 2.46 9.69
CA ALA A 280 12.02 2.86 9.32
C ALA A 280 12.18 4.38 9.21
N ILE A 281 11.10 5.13 8.92
CA ILE A 281 11.13 6.60 8.92
C ILE A 281 11.70 7.17 10.23
N VAL A 282 11.39 6.56 11.38
CA VAL A 282 11.85 7.02 12.70
C VAL A 282 13.37 7.02 12.77
N ARG A 283 14.03 5.98 12.23
CA ARG A 283 15.50 5.87 12.16
C ARG A 283 16.09 6.70 11.02
N LEU A 284 15.40 6.77 9.88
CA LEU A 284 15.91 7.47 8.69
C LEU A 284 16.03 8.98 8.90
N ILE A 285 15.09 9.60 9.63
CA ILE A 285 15.14 11.04 9.92
C ILE A 285 16.27 11.41 10.89
N GLU A 286 16.78 10.46 11.68
CA GLU A 286 17.95 10.68 12.56
C GLU A 286 19.23 10.96 11.76
N GLN A 287 19.36 10.39 10.56
CA GLN A 287 20.49 10.66 9.66
C GLN A 287 20.61 12.14 9.30
N VAL A 288 19.50 12.88 9.36
CA VAL A 288 19.42 14.29 8.95
C VAL A 288 19.20 15.23 10.14
N GLY A 289 19.47 14.78 11.36
CA GLY A 289 19.43 15.60 12.57
C GLY A 289 18.04 15.81 13.17
N LEU A 290 17.04 15.04 12.74
CA LEU A 290 15.70 15.03 13.32
C LEU A 290 15.50 13.81 14.23
N ARG A 291 14.59 13.90 15.18
CA ARG A 291 14.26 12.78 16.08
C ARG A 291 12.77 12.74 16.36
N ALA A 292 12.17 11.55 16.26
CA ALA A 292 10.83 11.32 16.77
C ALA A 292 10.89 11.01 18.28
N VAL A 293 10.13 11.76 19.08
CA VAL A 293 10.10 11.66 20.54
C VAL A 293 8.68 11.39 21.03
N PRO A 294 8.49 10.46 21.98
CA PRO A 294 7.19 10.27 22.63
C PRO A 294 6.77 11.51 23.40
N THR A 295 5.48 11.84 23.34
CA THR A 295 4.89 12.98 24.08
C THR A 295 4.44 12.61 25.50
N GLY A 296 4.48 11.32 25.85
CA GLY A 296 3.89 10.76 27.07
C GLY A 296 2.44 10.27 26.88
N ALA A 297 1.74 10.73 25.84
CA ALA A 297 0.46 10.15 25.43
C ALA A 297 0.68 8.85 24.63
N PRO A 298 -0.21 7.83 24.76
CA PRO A 298 -0.07 6.56 24.05
C PRO A 298 0.06 6.75 22.54
N PHE A 299 1.05 6.08 21.93
CA PHE A 299 1.30 6.07 20.49
C PHE A 299 1.30 7.47 19.84
N THR A 300 1.78 8.47 20.57
CA THR A 300 1.80 9.86 20.12
C THR A 300 3.22 10.40 20.09
N LEU A 301 3.68 10.74 18.89
CA LEU A 301 5.04 11.23 18.62
C LEU A 301 5.03 12.72 18.27
N LYS A 302 6.10 13.40 18.67
CA LYS A 302 6.51 14.70 18.15
C LYS A 302 7.83 14.51 17.39
N VAL A 303 8.13 15.37 16.44
CA VAL A 303 9.44 15.37 15.77
C VAL A 303 10.17 16.68 16.08
N GLU A 304 11.42 16.57 16.51
CA GLU A 304 12.26 17.69 16.92
C GLU A 304 13.62 17.64 16.22
N GLY A 305 14.39 18.73 16.29
CA GLY A 305 15.73 18.81 15.71
C GLY A 305 15.82 19.78 14.52
N GLN A 306 17.02 19.87 13.96
CA GLN A 306 17.36 20.76 12.85
C GLN A 306 17.98 19.94 11.71
N LEU A 307 17.61 20.28 10.47
CA LEU A 307 18.13 19.58 9.30
C LEU A 307 19.65 19.72 9.20
N SER A 308 20.31 18.60 8.98
CA SER A 308 21.74 18.49 8.76
C SER A 308 22.01 17.39 7.73
N GLY A 309 23.16 17.48 7.05
CA GLY A 309 23.60 16.43 6.13
C GLY A 309 22.62 16.10 5.00
N GLY A 310 22.73 14.87 4.51
CA GLY A 310 21.93 14.30 3.43
C GLY A 310 21.46 12.91 3.82
N LEU A 311 20.45 12.40 3.12
CA LEU A 311 19.78 11.14 3.47
C LEU A 311 20.29 9.97 2.62
N ARG A 312 20.35 8.77 3.22
CA ARG A 312 20.48 7.49 2.51
C ARG A 312 19.34 6.55 2.87
N ALA A 313 18.61 6.06 1.87
CA ALA A 313 17.51 5.12 2.04
C ALA A 313 17.44 4.10 0.89
N SER A 314 16.89 2.91 1.16
CA SER A 314 16.80 1.82 0.19
C SER A 314 15.36 1.38 -0.04
N GLY A 315 14.99 1.15 -1.30
CA GLY A 315 13.72 0.57 -1.71
C GLY A 315 13.55 -0.90 -1.32
N GLU A 316 14.64 -1.58 -0.96
CA GLU A 316 14.56 -2.93 -0.39
C GLU A 316 13.91 -2.92 1.00
N GLU A 317 14.21 -1.89 1.81
CA GLU A 317 13.73 -1.72 3.18
C GLU A 317 12.32 -1.12 3.20
N CYS A 318 12.15 0.07 2.62
CA CYS A 318 10.93 0.87 2.72
C CYS A 318 10.56 1.52 1.37
N PRO A 319 10.19 0.72 0.35
CA PRO A 319 9.95 1.22 -1.00
C PRO A 319 8.84 2.28 -1.05
N ASP A 320 7.87 2.14 -0.17
CA ASP A 320 6.68 2.98 -0.13
C ASP A 320 6.93 4.33 0.58
N LEU A 321 8.03 4.46 1.35
CA LEU A 321 8.52 5.72 1.91
C LEU A 321 9.42 6.52 0.95
N LEU A 322 10.01 5.90 -0.08
CA LEU A 322 10.96 6.59 -0.97
C LEU A 322 10.43 7.89 -1.56
N PRO A 323 9.15 8.01 -1.99
CA PRO A 323 8.59 9.29 -2.41
C PRO A 323 8.67 10.36 -1.31
N THR A 324 8.22 10.06 -0.10
CA THR A 324 8.27 10.96 1.07
C THR A 324 9.69 11.39 1.40
N LEU A 325 10.63 10.46 1.35
CA LEU A 325 12.04 10.71 1.59
C LEU A 325 12.69 11.56 0.49
N ALA A 326 12.21 11.45 -0.76
CA ALA A 326 12.62 12.34 -1.84
C ALA A 326 12.14 13.79 -1.62
N ALA A 327 10.93 13.99 -1.10
CA ALA A 327 10.47 15.32 -0.69
C ALA A 327 11.32 15.89 0.45
N LEU A 328 11.67 15.08 1.46
CA LEU A 328 12.61 15.51 2.50
C LEU A 328 13.97 15.89 1.89
N ALA A 329 14.50 15.07 0.97
CA ALA A 329 15.78 15.32 0.31
C ALA A 329 15.84 16.67 -0.44
N CYS A 330 14.71 17.17 -0.96
CA CYS A 330 14.64 18.48 -1.59
C CYS A 330 14.85 19.67 -0.64
N VAL A 331 14.69 19.49 0.68
CA VAL A 331 14.86 20.55 1.68
C VAL A 331 16.09 20.35 2.58
N LEU A 332 16.89 19.31 2.33
CA LEU A 332 18.12 19.04 3.08
C LEU A 332 19.26 19.97 2.65
N PRO A 333 20.23 20.24 3.54
CA PRO A 333 21.40 21.07 3.22
C PRO A 333 22.44 20.34 2.35
N ALA A 334 22.38 19.00 2.23
CA ALA A 334 23.31 18.21 1.43
C ALA A 334 22.59 17.19 0.52
N PRO A 335 23.29 16.65 -0.51
CA PRO A 335 22.72 15.69 -1.45
C PRO A 335 22.32 14.38 -0.78
N SER A 336 21.28 13.73 -1.32
CA SER A 336 20.76 12.47 -0.82
C SER A 336 20.87 11.35 -1.85
N THR A 337 20.81 10.11 -1.40
CA THR A 337 20.87 8.92 -2.24
C THR A 337 19.74 7.96 -1.89
N LEU A 338 18.92 7.60 -2.89
CA LEU A 338 17.97 6.51 -2.80
C LEU A 338 18.51 5.32 -3.63
N THR A 339 18.53 4.12 -3.06
CA THR A 339 18.96 2.88 -3.76
C THR A 339 17.78 1.92 -3.97
N GLU A 340 17.96 0.92 -4.83
CA GLU A 340 16.93 -0.09 -5.16
C GLU A 340 15.62 0.54 -5.65
N VAL A 341 15.74 1.57 -6.50
CA VAL A 341 14.62 2.39 -6.96
C VAL A 341 13.80 1.76 -8.09
N GLY A 342 14.28 0.69 -8.72
CA GLY A 342 13.62 0.00 -9.84
C GLY A 342 12.23 -0.52 -9.50
N ILE A 343 12.02 -0.91 -8.23
CA ILE A 343 10.71 -1.34 -7.72
C ILE A 343 9.62 -0.27 -7.85
N LEU A 344 9.99 1.01 -7.95
CA LEU A 344 9.07 2.12 -8.07
C LEU A 344 8.41 2.23 -9.46
N ARG A 345 9.03 1.66 -10.50
CA ARG A 345 8.54 1.76 -11.89
C ARG A 345 7.29 0.93 -12.15
N VAL A 346 7.13 -0.17 -11.42
CA VAL A 346 6.04 -1.15 -11.57
C VAL A 346 4.90 -0.95 -10.56
N LYS A 347 4.81 0.25 -9.99
CA LYS A 347 3.78 0.65 -9.03
C LYS A 347 2.59 1.28 -9.78
N GLU A 348 1.76 2.01 -9.04
CA GLU A 348 0.56 2.70 -9.52
C GLU A 348 0.87 3.59 -10.74
N SER A 349 1.98 4.31 -10.72
CA SER A 349 2.61 4.94 -11.90
C SER A 349 4.09 4.54 -12.02
N ASP A 350 4.83 5.10 -12.99
CA ASP A 350 6.30 5.14 -12.88
C ASP A 350 6.70 6.17 -11.81
N ARG A 351 6.65 5.75 -10.55
CA ARG A 351 6.93 6.62 -9.41
C ARG A 351 8.35 7.15 -9.41
N LEU A 352 9.30 6.44 -10.02
CA LEU A 352 10.67 6.92 -10.11
C LEU A 352 10.72 8.16 -11.00
N GLU A 353 10.03 8.15 -12.13
CA GLU A 353 9.92 9.34 -12.97
C GLU A 353 9.08 10.44 -12.29
N GLY A 354 8.04 10.08 -11.55
CA GLY A 354 7.29 11.02 -10.71
C GLY A 354 8.15 11.75 -9.68
N ILE A 355 9.06 11.02 -9.00
CA ILE A 355 10.04 11.61 -8.07
C ILE A 355 11.00 12.55 -8.81
N ARG A 356 11.53 12.14 -9.97
CA ARG A 356 12.45 12.98 -10.77
C ARG A 356 11.76 14.27 -11.23
N THR A 357 10.50 14.17 -11.64
CA THR A 357 9.66 15.30 -12.02
C THR A 357 9.42 16.24 -10.85
N LEU A 358 9.08 15.71 -9.67
CA LEU A 358 8.92 16.51 -8.45
C LEU A 358 10.19 17.29 -8.10
N VAL A 359 11.33 16.62 -8.06
CA VAL A 359 12.62 17.24 -7.73
C VAL A 359 12.93 18.36 -8.72
N LYS A 360 12.75 18.11 -10.03
CA LYS A 360 12.96 19.10 -11.08
C LYS A 360 11.99 20.28 -10.98
N ALA A 361 10.71 20.02 -10.75
CA ALA A 361 9.69 21.07 -10.59
C ALA A 361 9.99 21.99 -9.41
N PHE A 362 10.59 21.44 -8.35
CA PHE A 362 11.06 22.19 -7.20
C PHE A 362 12.47 22.82 -7.38
N GLY A 363 13.08 22.68 -8.55
CA GLY A 363 14.38 23.29 -8.89
C GLY A 363 15.61 22.50 -8.45
N GLY A 364 15.44 21.29 -7.93
CA GLY A 364 16.54 20.35 -7.68
C GLY A 364 16.96 19.59 -8.94
N THR A 365 17.98 18.74 -8.82
CA THR A 365 18.40 17.84 -9.91
C THR A 365 18.50 16.40 -9.43
N THR A 366 18.34 15.47 -10.37
CA THR A 366 18.49 14.03 -10.09
C THR A 366 19.45 13.38 -11.07
N GLU A 367 20.23 12.42 -10.58
CA GLU A 367 21.10 11.58 -11.39
C GLU A 367 20.78 10.11 -11.09
N LEU A 368 20.35 9.37 -12.11
CA LEU A 368 20.05 7.94 -11.98
C LEU A 368 21.20 7.14 -12.60
N GLN A 369 21.86 6.32 -11.78
CA GLN A 369 22.91 5.40 -12.19
C GLN A 369 22.55 4.00 -11.71
N GLY A 370 22.08 3.13 -12.63
CA GLY A 370 21.53 1.83 -12.27
C GLY A 370 20.36 1.95 -11.29
N GLU A 371 20.45 1.24 -10.16
CA GLU A 371 19.45 1.25 -9.08
C GLU A 371 19.65 2.40 -8.06
N ARG A 372 20.53 3.37 -8.37
CA ARG A 372 20.87 4.48 -7.47
C ARG A 372 20.41 5.81 -8.04
N LEU A 373 19.48 6.47 -7.33
CA LEU A 373 19.05 7.85 -7.60
C LEU A 373 19.75 8.81 -6.63
N GLN A 374 20.60 9.69 -7.15
CA GLN A 374 21.11 10.83 -6.40
C GLN A 374 20.15 12.01 -6.55
N ILE A 375 19.87 12.71 -5.45
CA ILE A 375 19.01 13.89 -5.40
C ILE A 375 19.86 15.06 -4.88
N GLN A 376 19.98 16.09 -5.69
CA GLN A 376 20.59 17.36 -5.32
C GLN A 376 19.47 18.38 -5.01
N PRO A 377 19.40 18.89 -3.76
CA PRO A 377 18.43 19.93 -3.42
C PRO A 377 18.71 21.23 -4.21
N PRO A 378 17.68 22.05 -4.50
CA PRO A 378 17.87 23.37 -5.10
C PRO A 378 18.75 24.27 -4.23
N ARG A 379 19.56 25.12 -4.84
CA ARG A 379 20.26 26.21 -4.11
C ARG A 379 19.28 27.26 -3.58
N THR A 380 18.25 27.56 -4.38
CA THR A 380 17.18 28.49 -4.05
C THR A 380 15.87 27.85 -4.47
N PRO A 381 14.94 27.55 -3.54
CA PRO A 381 13.61 27.07 -3.88
C PRO A 381 12.86 28.07 -4.77
N PRO A 382 11.96 27.59 -5.66
CA PRO A 382 11.12 28.47 -6.44
C PRO A 382 10.08 29.16 -5.55
N SER A 383 9.44 30.23 -6.07
CA SER A 383 8.33 30.91 -5.39
C SER A 383 7.02 30.11 -5.41
N GLY A 384 6.95 29.09 -6.27
CA GLY A 384 5.86 28.14 -6.41
C GLY A 384 6.28 27.01 -7.34
N PHE A 385 5.66 25.84 -7.24
CA PHE A 385 5.90 24.72 -8.15
C PHE A 385 4.60 24.02 -8.52
N GLU A 386 4.63 23.28 -9.62
CA GLU A 386 3.46 22.55 -10.13
C GLU A 386 3.76 21.07 -10.27
N MET A 387 2.76 20.23 -9.98
CA MET A 387 2.84 18.79 -10.12
C MET A 387 1.52 18.21 -10.64
N SER A 388 1.61 17.08 -11.34
CA SER A 388 0.50 16.18 -11.60
C SER A 388 0.70 14.92 -10.76
N SER A 389 -0.36 14.41 -10.14
CA SER A 389 -0.32 13.13 -9.42
C SER A 389 -0.25 11.93 -10.36
N GLU A 390 -0.73 12.09 -11.60
CA GLU A 390 -0.91 11.00 -12.57
C GLU A 390 -1.71 9.81 -12.00
N GLY A 391 -2.64 10.09 -11.07
CA GLY A 391 -3.41 9.07 -10.37
C GLY A 391 -2.66 8.35 -9.24
N ASP A 392 -1.41 8.73 -8.94
CA ASP A 392 -0.64 8.15 -7.84
C ASP A 392 -0.77 8.99 -6.55
N HIS A 393 -1.49 8.43 -5.58
CA HIS A 393 -1.68 9.04 -4.27
C HIS A 393 -0.38 9.39 -3.55
N ARG A 394 0.68 8.59 -3.72
CA ARG A 394 1.95 8.85 -3.03
C ARG A 394 2.61 10.09 -3.60
N LEU A 395 2.57 10.29 -4.92
CA LEU A 395 3.11 11.50 -5.55
C LEU A 395 2.34 12.75 -5.15
N ALA A 396 1.00 12.67 -5.07
CA ALA A 396 0.16 13.76 -4.56
C ALA A 396 0.52 14.15 -3.13
N MET A 397 0.54 13.19 -2.20
CA MET A 397 0.88 13.43 -0.79
C MET A 397 2.33 13.89 -0.60
N THR A 398 3.27 13.33 -1.38
CA THR A 398 4.67 13.74 -1.38
C THR A 398 4.84 15.19 -1.84
N ALA A 399 4.18 15.60 -2.92
CA ALA A 399 4.24 16.98 -3.40
C ALA A 399 3.68 17.96 -2.35
N ALA A 400 2.54 17.63 -1.75
CA ALA A 400 1.95 18.45 -0.68
C ALA A 400 2.84 18.49 0.58
N THR A 401 3.52 17.38 0.91
CA THR A 401 4.49 17.35 2.01
C THR A 401 5.68 18.27 1.69
N LEU A 402 6.23 18.22 0.48
CA LEU A 402 7.30 19.13 0.06
C LEU A 402 6.86 20.60 0.14
N CYS A 403 5.62 20.91 -0.27
CA CYS A 403 5.03 22.24 -0.14
C CYS A 403 5.06 22.73 1.32
N VAL A 404 4.62 21.91 2.28
CA VAL A 404 4.67 22.26 3.71
C VAL A 404 6.10 22.43 4.19
N LEU A 405 6.98 21.47 3.90
CA LEU A 405 8.37 21.48 4.40
C LEU A 405 9.15 22.71 3.92
N SER A 406 8.99 23.06 2.65
CA SER A 406 9.66 24.20 2.02
C SER A 406 9.02 25.54 2.34
N GLY A 407 7.72 25.56 2.66
CA GLY A 407 6.94 26.80 2.70
C GLY A 407 6.62 27.36 1.31
N THR A 408 6.84 26.60 0.23
CA THR A 408 6.59 27.01 -1.15
C THR A 408 5.21 26.53 -1.61
N PRO A 409 4.33 27.41 -2.13
CA PRO A 409 3.03 27.03 -2.68
C PRO A 409 3.12 26.00 -3.81
N LEU A 410 2.15 25.07 -3.83
CA LEU A 410 2.02 24.02 -4.84
C LEU A 410 0.72 24.21 -5.63
N THR A 411 0.79 24.03 -6.95
CA THR A 411 -0.39 23.75 -7.77
C THR A 411 -0.39 22.27 -8.15
N LEU A 412 -1.41 21.52 -7.73
CA LEU A 412 -1.50 20.07 -7.93
C LEU A 412 -2.70 19.70 -8.81
N THR A 413 -2.44 18.90 -9.85
CA THR A 413 -3.48 18.24 -10.65
C THR A 413 -3.71 16.81 -10.15
N GLY A 414 -4.98 16.40 -10.06
CA GLY A 414 -5.41 15.08 -9.60
C GLY A 414 -5.26 14.82 -8.10
N PRO A 415 -5.65 15.74 -7.19
CA PRO A 415 -5.55 15.57 -5.74
C PRO A 415 -6.45 14.46 -5.17
N GLU A 416 -7.51 14.06 -5.87
CA GLU A 416 -8.50 13.07 -5.43
C GLU A 416 -7.91 11.67 -5.23
N CYS A 417 -6.79 11.34 -5.89
CA CYS A 417 -6.19 10.02 -5.81
C CYS A 417 -5.77 9.62 -4.39
N VAL A 418 -5.56 10.58 -3.47
CA VAL A 418 -5.18 10.31 -2.08
C VAL A 418 -6.17 9.42 -1.34
N GLU A 419 -7.44 9.38 -1.74
CA GLU A 419 -8.48 8.51 -1.16
C GLU A 419 -8.13 7.03 -1.17
N LYS A 420 -7.23 6.61 -2.06
CA LYS A 420 -6.76 5.22 -2.12
C LYS A 420 -6.15 4.74 -0.81
N SER A 421 -5.38 5.59 -0.13
CA SER A 421 -4.67 5.23 1.10
C SER A 421 -4.92 6.18 2.26
N PHE A 422 -5.27 7.44 2.01
CA PHE A 422 -5.49 8.46 3.04
C PHE A 422 -6.58 9.46 2.64
N PRO A 423 -7.87 9.08 2.71
CA PRO A 423 -9.00 9.96 2.38
C PRO A 423 -8.99 11.30 3.13
N GLY A 424 -8.64 11.27 4.41
CA GLY A 424 -8.56 12.47 5.26
C GLY A 424 -7.34 13.36 5.04
N PHE A 425 -6.44 13.07 4.08
CA PHE A 425 -5.14 13.76 3.95
C PHE A 425 -5.27 15.29 3.85
N TRP A 426 -6.11 15.78 2.94
CA TRP A 426 -6.31 17.21 2.74
C TRP A 426 -6.92 17.89 3.98
N ARG A 427 -7.82 17.19 4.69
CA ARG A 427 -8.41 17.64 5.96
C ARG A 427 -7.34 17.80 7.04
N GLN A 428 -6.40 16.86 7.13
CA GLN A 428 -5.27 16.94 8.07
C GLN A 428 -4.35 18.12 7.76
N LEU A 429 -4.04 18.38 6.48
CA LEU A 429 -3.23 19.53 6.08
C LEU A 429 -3.95 20.87 6.38
N SER A 430 -5.23 20.98 6.08
CA SER A 430 -6.01 22.17 6.46
C SER A 430 -6.05 22.38 7.97
N GLY A 431 -6.09 21.30 8.75
CA GLY A 431 -6.04 21.34 10.22
C GLY A 431 -4.75 21.92 10.81
N VAL A 432 -3.64 21.92 10.05
CA VAL A 432 -2.39 22.61 10.43
C VAL A 432 -2.23 23.95 9.73
N GLY A 433 -3.28 24.49 9.11
CA GLY A 433 -3.29 25.83 8.52
C GLY A 433 -2.90 25.92 7.05
N VAL A 434 -2.81 24.79 6.33
CA VAL A 434 -2.63 24.80 4.87
C VAL A 434 -3.94 25.23 4.20
N ARG A 435 -3.88 26.29 3.38
CA ARG A 435 -5.02 26.76 2.60
C ARG A 435 -5.10 26.00 1.29
N ILE A 436 -6.24 25.38 1.02
CA ILE A 436 -6.52 24.60 -0.19
C ILE A 436 -7.66 25.26 -0.93
N THR A 437 -7.44 25.61 -2.19
CA THR A 437 -8.44 26.26 -3.06
C THR A 437 -8.40 25.66 -4.46
N ASP A 438 -9.52 25.66 -5.17
CA ASP A 438 -9.52 25.26 -6.58
C ASP A 438 -8.59 26.18 -7.40
N ALA A 439 -7.78 25.56 -8.25
CA ALA A 439 -6.93 26.26 -9.21
C ALA A 439 -7.60 26.19 -10.58
N ARG A 440 -7.84 27.37 -11.18
CA ARG A 440 -8.41 27.49 -12.53
C ARG A 440 -7.41 27.16 -13.62
#